data_AF-A0A0G1WM36-F1
#
_entry.id   AF-A0A0G1WM36-F1
#
_cell.length_a   1.000
_cell.length_b   1.000
_cell.length_c   1.000
_cell.angle_alpha   90.00
_cell.angle_beta   90.00
_cell.angle_gamma   90.00
#
_symmetry.space_group_name_H-M   'P 1'
#
loop_
_entity.id
_entity.type
_entity.pdbx_description
1 polymer ?
#
loop_
_entity_poly.entity_id
_entity_poly.type
_entity_poly.pdbx_seq_one_letter_code
_entity_poly.pdbx_strand_id
1 'polypeptide(L)'
;MTFWKIKDFSIKSRLRKNANSCFGTGFTLIELLIVIAILAVLATAVILVLNPAELIKQSRDANRISDLAALNSALALYLADVTSPSLGVCSATVARCTANNSGASPFTTRATCSVATSTAVSGTGWVDVDLTDISNGSPLAREPIDPVNNDTYYYAYACVNTGSSPNYIYELDTNMESVKFSSNGGSDVESKDGGDKNASSTAWFETGNAPALNL
;
A
#
# COMPACT_ATOMS: atom_id res chain seq x y z
N MET A 1 8.32 -73.12 57.80
CA MET A 1 7.18 -74.07 57.70
C MET A 1 6.00 -73.37 58.33
N THR A 2 5.04 -72.81 57.61
CA THR A 2 3.87 -73.46 56.94
C THR A 2 3.31 -72.44 55.93
N PHE A 3 3.23 -72.70 54.62
CA PHE A 3 2.20 -73.39 53.82
C PHE A 3 0.74 -72.94 54.06
N TRP A 4 0.05 -72.61 52.95
CA TRP A 4 -1.39 -72.56 52.63
C TRP A 4 -2.00 -71.14 52.54
N LYS A 5 -2.86 -70.77 51.58
CA LYS A 5 -3.31 -71.34 50.29
C LYS A 5 -4.06 -70.21 49.55
N ILE A 6 -4.03 -70.28 48.22
CA ILE A 6 -4.75 -69.46 47.25
C ILE A 6 -6.28 -69.50 47.48
N LYS A 7 -6.97 -68.38 47.22
CA LYS A 7 -8.33 -68.45 46.65
C LYS A 7 -8.39 -67.55 45.42
N ASP A 8 -8.59 -68.22 44.29
CA ASP A 8 -8.96 -67.65 43.00
C ASP A 8 -10.08 -66.62 43.17
N PHE A 9 -9.83 -65.40 42.69
CA PHE A 9 -10.89 -64.47 42.37
C PHE A 9 -10.94 -64.33 40.85
N SER A 10 -11.75 -65.17 40.22
CA SER A 10 -12.05 -65.09 38.80
C SER A 10 -12.92 -63.86 38.55
N ILE A 11 -12.31 -62.78 38.07
CA ILE A 11 -13.04 -61.60 37.59
C ILE A 11 -13.60 -61.93 36.21
N LYS A 12 -14.89 -62.28 36.15
CA LYS A 12 -15.64 -62.31 34.88
C LYS A 12 -15.70 -60.89 34.34
N SER A 13 -14.84 -60.57 33.36
CA SER A 13 -14.87 -59.31 32.63
C SER A 13 -16.20 -59.19 31.87
N ARG A 14 -17.10 -58.32 32.34
CA ARG A 14 -18.26 -57.89 31.56
C ARG A 14 -17.78 -56.95 30.47
N LEU A 15 -17.57 -57.47 29.26
CA LEU A 15 -17.35 -56.64 28.08
C LEU A 15 -18.64 -55.87 27.76
N ARG A 16 -18.62 -54.55 28.00
CA ARG A 16 -19.60 -53.63 27.42
C ARG A 16 -19.31 -53.54 25.92
N LYS A 17 -20.24 -54.02 25.09
CA LYS A 17 -20.27 -53.67 23.67
C LYS A 17 -20.70 -52.20 23.56
N ASN A 18 -19.75 -51.31 23.38
CA ASN A 18 -20.04 -49.93 22.99
C ASN A 18 -20.14 -49.91 21.46
N ALA A 19 -21.36 -50.04 20.93
CA ALA A 19 -21.63 -49.88 19.51
C ALA A 19 -21.65 -48.38 19.20
N ASN A 20 -20.47 -47.80 18.97
CA ASN A 20 -20.36 -46.53 18.27
C ASN A 20 -20.60 -46.84 16.79
N SER A 21 -21.77 -46.51 16.27
CA SER A 21 -22.04 -46.49 14.84
C SER A 21 -21.17 -45.42 14.18
N CYS A 22 -19.96 -45.79 13.79
CA CYS A 22 -19.14 -44.99 12.88
C CYS A 22 -19.47 -45.41 11.45
N PHE A 23 -20.53 -44.85 10.88
CA PHE A 23 -20.66 -44.77 9.42
C PHE A 23 -20.18 -43.39 8.99
N GLY A 24 -18.86 -43.22 8.99
CA GLY A 24 -18.24 -42.26 8.09
C GLY A 24 -17.82 -43.03 6.85
N THR A 25 -18.64 -43.02 5.81
CA THR A 25 -18.24 -43.51 4.48
C THR A 25 -16.98 -42.77 4.06
N GLY A 26 -15.85 -43.47 4.00
CA GLY A 26 -14.58 -42.90 3.55
C GLY A 26 -14.62 -42.59 2.05
N PHE A 27 -13.98 -41.50 1.64
CA PHE A 27 -13.80 -41.16 0.23
C PHE A 27 -13.08 -42.27 -0.51
N THR A 28 -13.54 -42.63 -1.70
CA THR A 28 -12.84 -43.57 -2.56
C THR A 28 -11.64 -42.89 -3.21
N LEU A 29 -10.59 -43.66 -3.51
CA LEU A 29 -9.39 -43.14 -4.18
C LEU A 29 -9.71 -42.55 -5.56
N ILE A 30 -10.70 -43.11 -6.26
CA ILE A 30 -11.12 -42.64 -7.58
C ILE A 30 -11.87 -41.30 -7.50
N GLU A 31 -12.68 -41.09 -6.47
CA GLU A 31 -13.37 -39.81 -6.24
C GLU A 31 -12.35 -38.70 -6.02
N LEU A 32 -11.32 -38.93 -5.20
CA LEU A 32 -10.27 -37.95 -4.98
C LEU A 32 -9.46 -37.67 -6.26
N LEU A 33 -9.19 -38.69 -7.07
CA LEU A 33 -8.45 -38.56 -8.33
C LEU A 33 -9.18 -37.71 -9.36
N ILE A 34 -10.49 -37.92 -9.52
CA ILE A 34 -11.31 -37.13 -10.43
C ILE A 34 -11.40 -35.68 -9.95
N VAL A 35 -11.50 -35.45 -8.64
CA VAL A 35 -11.57 -34.09 -8.07
C VAL A 35 -10.30 -33.31 -8.36
N ILE A 36 -9.12 -33.85 -8.10
CA ILE A 36 -7.87 -33.14 -8.38
C ILE A 36 -7.67 -32.90 -9.89
N ALA A 37 -8.16 -33.80 -10.74
CA ALA A 37 -8.11 -33.64 -12.20
C ALA A 37 -8.99 -32.47 -12.67
N ILE A 38 -10.23 -32.37 -12.15
CA ILE A 38 -11.13 -31.25 -12.46
C ILE A 38 -10.57 -29.93 -11.89
N LEU A 39 -10.06 -29.94 -10.67
CA LEU A 39 -9.45 -28.75 -10.04
C LEU A 39 -8.25 -28.23 -10.85
N ALA A 40 -7.42 -29.13 -11.40
CA ALA A 40 -6.29 -28.72 -12.24
C ALA A 40 -6.75 -27.97 -13.49
N VAL A 41 -7.79 -28.47 -14.18
CA VAL A 41 -8.35 -27.80 -15.37
C VAL A 41 -8.96 -26.45 -15.02
N LEU A 42 -9.79 -26.39 -13.98
CA LEU A 42 -10.44 -25.14 -13.57
C LEU A 42 -9.43 -24.08 -13.10
N ALA A 43 -8.39 -24.48 -12.37
CA ALA A 43 -7.35 -23.56 -11.91
C ALA A 43 -6.64 -22.85 -13.08
N THR A 44 -6.32 -23.58 -14.16
CA THR A 44 -5.69 -22.97 -15.35
C THR A 44 -6.62 -21.98 -16.06
N ALA A 45 -7.91 -22.30 -16.18
CA ALA A 45 -8.89 -21.42 -16.81
C ALA A 45 -9.08 -20.10 -16.03
N VAL A 46 -9.09 -20.15 -14.69
CA VAL A 46 -9.26 -18.98 -13.83
C VAL A 46 -8.09 -17.99 -13.96
N ILE A 47 -6.85 -18.48 -14.03
CA ILE A 47 -5.65 -17.62 -14.14
C ILE A 47 -5.66 -16.82 -15.45
N LEU A 48 -6.12 -17.42 -16.55
CA LEU A 48 -6.22 -16.76 -17.85
C LEU A 48 -7.24 -15.62 -17.85
N VAL A 49 -8.30 -15.73 -17.04
CA VAL A 49 -9.37 -14.73 -16.98
C VAL A 49 -9.05 -13.60 -15.99
N LEU A 50 -8.45 -13.91 -14.83
CA LEU A 50 -8.34 -12.95 -13.72
C LEU A 50 -7.08 -12.08 -13.71
N ASN A 51 -6.13 -12.26 -14.64
CA ASN A 51 -4.84 -11.55 -14.67
C ASN A 51 -4.33 -11.16 -13.27
N PRO A 52 -3.91 -12.12 -12.43
CA PRO A 52 -3.62 -11.88 -11.02
C PRO A 52 -2.52 -10.84 -10.78
N ALA A 53 -1.60 -10.67 -11.75
CA ALA A 53 -0.60 -9.62 -11.70
C ALA A 53 -1.24 -8.24 -11.64
N GLU A 54 -2.28 -8.00 -12.46
CA GLU A 54 -3.00 -6.73 -12.51
C GLU A 54 -3.74 -6.41 -11.21
N LEU A 55 -4.30 -7.42 -10.54
CA LEU A 55 -4.94 -7.25 -9.24
C LEU A 55 -3.95 -6.82 -8.16
N ILE A 56 -2.73 -7.36 -8.18
CA ILE A 56 -1.68 -6.96 -7.23
C ILE A 56 -1.26 -5.51 -7.51
N LYS A 57 -1.15 -5.11 -8.78
CA LYS A 57 -0.87 -3.72 -9.16
C LYS A 57 -1.95 -2.76 -8.65
N GLN A 58 -3.22 -3.10 -8.84
CA GLN A 58 -4.34 -2.32 -8.32
C GLN A 58 -4.30 -2.19 -6.79
N SER A 59 -3.89 -3.24 -6.08
CA SER A 59 -3.72 -3.17 -4.62
C SER A 59 -2.60 -2.21 -4.22
N ARG A 60 -1.49 -2.17 -4.97
CA ARG A 60 -0.40 -1.22 -4.70
C ARG A 60 -0.83 0.21 -5.02
N ASP A 61 -1.52 0.45 -6.13
CA ASP A 61 -2.07 1.76 -6.47
C ASP A 61 -3.08 2.26 -5.45
N ALA A 62 -3.94 1.38 -4.92
CA ALA A 62 -4.84 1.74 -3.82
C ALA A 62 -4.07 2.20 -2.56
N ASN A 63 -2.92 1.56 -2.27
CA ASN A 63 -2.04 2.02 -1.20
C ASN A 63 -1.43 3.39 -1.54
N ARG A 64 -0.95 3.62 -2.78
CA ARG A 64 -0.41 4.91 -3.23
C ARG A 64 -1.40 6.05 -3.04
N ILE A 65 -2.64 5.86 -3.49
CA ILE A 65 -3.72 6.86 -3.34
C ILE A 65 -3.99 7.13 -1.86
N SER A 66 -4.09 6.08 -1.04
CA SER A 66 -4.33 6.21 0.40
C SER A 66 -3.17 6.92 1.12
N ASP A 67 -1.93 6.59 0.77
CA ASP A 67 -0.72 7.16 1.35
C ASP A 67 -0.62 8.65 1.05
N LEU A 68 -0.81 9.06 -0.21
CA LEU A 68 -0.80 10.47 -0.59
C LEU A 68 -1.99 11.24 -0.02
N ALA A 69 -3.18 10.62 0.08
CA ALA A 69 -4.32 11.26 0.73
C ALA A 69 -4.07 11.51 2.23
N ALA A 70 -3.40 10.57 2.92
CA ALA A 70 -3.03 10.72 4.31
C ALA A 70 -1.97 11.83 4.51
N LEU A 71 -0.96 11.88 3.63
CA LEU A 71 0.04 12.96 3.63
C LEU A 71 -0.58 14.33 3.32
N ASN A 72 -1.43 14.41 2.30
CA ASN A 72 -2.10 15.65 1.93
C ASN A 72 -2.96 16.18 3.10
N SER A 73 -3.68 15.28 3.79
CA SER A 73 -4.44 15.63 4.99
C SER A 73 -3.55 16.11 6.14
N ALA A 74 -2.39 15.49 6.34
CA ALA A 74 -1.42 15.89 7.37
C ALA A 74 -0.81 17.27 7.08
N LEU A 75 -0.45 17.55 5.83
CA LEU A 75 0.07 18.84 5.39
C LEU A 75 -0.99 19.94 5.46
N ALA A 76 -2.24 19.64 5.09
CA ALA A 76 -3.35 20.56 5.25
C ALA A 76 -3.60 20.92 6.73
N LEU A 77 -3.53 19.93 7.63
CA LEU A 77 -3.62 20.16 9.07
C LEU A 77 -2.45 21.02 9.58
N TYR A 78 -1.22 20.72 9.15
CA TYR A 78 -0.03 21.50 9.49
C TYR A 78 -0.18 22.98 9.11
N LEU A 79 -0.60 23.26 7.87
CA LEU A 79 -0.80 24.63 7.40
C LEU A 79 -1.96 25.36 8.11
N ALA A 80 -2.94 24.63 8.65
CA ALA A 80 -4.06 25.21 9.37
C ALA A 80 -3.74 25.50 10.84
N ASP A 81 -2.85 24.72 11.46
CA ASP A 81 -2.54 24.79 12.90
C ASP A 81 -1.30 25.66 13.19
N VAL A 82 -0.26 25.55 12.37
CA VAL A 82 1.02 26.23 12.61
C VAL A 82 0.95 27.69 12.16
N THR A 83 1.23 28.64 13.08
CA THR A 83 1.09 30.09 12.84
C THR A 83 2.09 30.65 11.84
N SER A 84 3.27 30.05 11.73
CA SER A 84 4.33 30.45 10.78
C SER A 84 4.90 29.18 10.16
N PRO A 85 4.14 28.53 9.27
CA PRO A 85 4.52 27.23 8.74
C PRO A 85 5.74 27.37 7.83
N SER A 86 6.54 26.30 7.76
CA SER A 86 7.61 26.14 6.80
C SER A 86 7.40 24.83 6.07
N LEU A 87 7.29 24.88 4.74
CA LEU A 87 7.21 23.67 3.90
C LEU A 87 8.60 23.02 3.68
N GLY A 88 9.59 23.36 4.52
CA GLY A 88 10.95 22.86 4.38
C GLY A 88 11.74 23.52 3.26
N VAL A 89 12.65 22.76 2.63
CA VAL A 89 13.55 23.27 1.60
C VAL A 89 12.88 23.23 0.23
N CYS A 90 12.06 24.23 -0.04
CA CYS A 90 11.44 24.41 -1.35
C CYS A 90 12.46 24.91 -2.39
N SER A 91 12.60 24.19 -3.50
CA SER A 91 13.45 24.58 -4.63
C SER A 91 12.62 24.71 -5.91
N ALA A 92 12.92 25.74 -6.70
CA ALA A 92 12.30 25.93 -8.02
C ALA A 92 12.79 24.94 -9.08
N THR A 93 13.83 24.15 -8.80
CA THR A 93 14.46 23.25 -9.80
C THR A 93 14.60 21.80 -9.33
N VAL A 94 14.49 21.56 -8.03
CA VAL A 94 14.73 20.27 -7.39
C VAL A 94 13.53 19.88 -6.54
N ALA A 95 12.93 18.74 -6.83
CA ALA A 95 11.91 18.11 -5.99
C ALA A 95 12.55 17.13 -4.99
N ARG A 96 11.78 16.69 -3.99
CA ARG A 96 12.15 15.59 -3.09
C ARG A 96 11.48 14.31 -3.54
N CYS A 97 12.20 13.21 -3.58
CA CYS A 97 11.66 11.94 -4.09
C CYS A 97 12.14 10.77 -3.21
N THR A 98 11.32 9.74 -3.05
CA THR A 98 11.66 8.55 -2.23
C THR A 98 12.61 7.58 -2.93
N ALA A 99 12.74 7.69 -4.26
CA ALA A 99 13.71 6.97 -5.08
C ALA A 99 14.24 7.89 -6.19
N ASN A 100 15.27 7.42 -6.91
CA ASN A 100 15.82 8.16 -8.04
C ASN A 100 14.76 8.31 -9.13
N ASN A 101 14.88 9.40 -9.89
CA ASN A 101 14.18 9.58 -11.14
C ASN A 101 15.16 9.27 -12.27
N SER A 102 14.92 8.16 -12.99
CA SER A 102 15.63 7.83 -14.24
C SER A 102 14.81 8.18 -15.51
N GLY A 103 13.69 8.89 -15.35
CA GLY A 103 12.65 9.13 -16.36
C GLY A 103 12.21 10.59 -16.49
N ALA A 104 10.92 10.80 -16.82
CA ALA A 104 10.34 12.13 -16.90
C ALA A 104 10.20 12.74 -15.49
N SER A 105 10.36 14.07 -15.36
CA SER A 105 10.09 14.73 -14.09
C SER A 105 8.61 14.56 -13.70
N PRO A 106 8.31 14.18 -12.44
CA PRO A 106 6.93 14.15 -11.96
C PRO A 106 6.32 15.55 -11.97
N PHE A 107 7.14 16.58 -11.78
CA PHE A 107 6.71 17.97 -11.73
C PHE A 107 6.92 18.70 -13.07
N THR A 108 6.18 19.77 -13.30
CA THR A 108 6.34 20.63 -14.48
C THR A 108 7.44 21.65 -14.31
N THR A 109 7.62 22.23 -13.12
CA THR A 109 8.66 23.26 -12.95
C THR A 109 9.99 22.73 -12.41
N ARG A 110 10.04 21.47 -11.92
CA ARG A 110 11.26 20.88 -11.33
C ARG A 110 11.88 19.94 -12.34
N ALA A 111 13.20 20.04 -12.51
CA ALA A 111 13.92 19.25 -13.51
C ALA A 111 14.56 17.97 -12.92
N THR A 112 14.74 17.94 -11.60
CA THR A 112 15.48 16.86 -10.93
C THR A 112 14.83 16.47 -9.60
N CYS A 113 15.09 15.24 -9.19
CA CYS A 113 14.75 14.71 -7.87
C CYS A 113 16.00 14.65 -6.98
N SER A 114 15.92 15.20 -5.78
CA SER A 114 16.84 14.87 -4.69
C SER A 114 16.27 13.71 -3.90
N VAL A 115 16.96 12.58 -3.88
CA VAL A 115 16.49 11.39 -3.18
C VAL A 115 16.64 11.53 -1.67
N ALA A 116 15.55 11.28 -0.96
CA ALA A 116 15.52 11.19 0.50
C ALA A 116 14.87 9.86 0.89
N THR A 117 15.59 9.05 1.67
CA THR A 117 15.13 7.71 2.10
C THR A 117 14.59 7.69 3.53
N SER A 118 14.71 8.81 4.25
CA SER A 118 14.16 8.98 5.58
C SER A 118 12.64 9.09 5.51
N THR A 119 11.95 8.45 6.46
CA THR A 119 10.49 8.55 6.64
C THR A 119 10.12 9.31 7.91
N ALA A 120 11.05 10.08 8.45
CA ALA A 120 10.83 10.82 9.69
C ALA A 120 9.85 11.97 9.45
N VAL A 121 8.89 12.16 10.37
CA VAL A 121 7.91 13.25 10.30
C VAL A 121 8.42 14.56 10.92
N SER A 122 9.71 14.61 11.28
CA SER A 122 10.34 15.71 12.00
C SER A 122 11.17 16.62 11.07
N GLY A 123 10.66 16.90 9.86
CA GLY A 123 11.30 17.78 8.87
C GLY A 123 12.59 17.23 8.25
N THR A 124 12.91 15.95 8.49
CA THR A 124 14.07 15.25 7.92
C THR A 124 13.66 14.07 7.05
N GLY A 125 12.36 13.92 6.80
CA GLY A 125 11.80 12.96 5.87
C GLY A 125 12.03 13.38 4.42
N TRP A 126 11.37 12.69 3.49
CA TRP A 126 11.34 13.09 2.09
C TRP A 126 10.34 14.22 1.86
N VAL A 127 9.37 14.39 2.76
CA VAL A 127 8.61 15.63 2.89
C VAL A 127 9.34 16.47 3.95
N ASP A 128 10.05 17.52 3.53
CA ASP A 128 10.91 18.35 4.42
C ASP A 128 10.12 19.20 5.46
N VAL A 129 8.88 18.81 5.79
CA VAL A 129 7.98 19.51 6.72
C VAL A 129 8.06 18.85 8.09
N ASP A 130 8.25 19.66 9.13
CA ASP A 130 8.19 19.17 10.51
C ASP A 130 6.73 19.06 10.97
N LEU A 131 6.11 17.91 10.74
CA LEU A 131 4.75 17.63 11.19
C LEU A 131 4.64 17.48 12.71
N THR A 132 5.76 17.42 13.44
CA THR A 132 5.74 17.39 14.91
C THR A 132 5.44 18.76 15.52
N ASP A 133 5.58 19.83 14.75
CA ASP A 133 5.18 21.19 15.14
C ASP A 133 3.67 21.40 15.23
N ILE A 134 2.86 20.45 14.71
CA ILE A 134 1.41 20.45 14.92
C ILE A 134 1.15 20.36 16.43
N SER A 135 0.25 21.19 16.95
CA SER A 135 -0.02 21.37 18.40
C SER A 135 -0.35 20.07 19.14
N ASN A 136 -0.93 19.08 18.44
CA ASN A 136 -1.27 17.76 18.98
C ASN A 136 -0.30 16.65 18.52
N GLY A 137 0.84 17.02 17.95
CA GLY A 137 1.80 16.13 17.30
C GLY A 137 1.37 15.71 15.89
N SER A 138 2.28 15.01 15.21
CA SER A 138 2.04 14.54 13.86
C SER A 138 0.90 13.51 13.82
N PRO A 139 -0.07 13.62 12.88
CA PRO A 139 -1.09 12.60 12.65
C PRO A 139 -0.51 11.34 12.00
N LEU A 140 0.72 11.38 11.51
CA LEU A 140 1.42 10.27 10.88
C LEU A 140 2.54 9.77 11.80
N ALA A 141 2.65 8.45 11.96
CA ALA A 141 3.75 7.83 12.71
C ALA A 141 5.08 7.84 11.94
N ARG A 142 5.00 7.84 10.60
CA ARG A 142 6.11 7.98 9.65
C ARG A 142 5.54 8.44 8.31
N GLU A 143 6.39 9.01 7.46
CA GLU A 143 6.01 9.25 6.07
C GLU A 143 5.90 7.92 5.30
N PRO A 144 4.91 7.78 4.41
CA PRO A 144 4.75 6.59 3.61
C PRO A 144 5.88 6.48 2.56
N ILE A 145 6.11 5.25 2.10
CA ILE A 145 7.02 4.91 0.99
C ILE A 145 6.22 4.04 0.02
N ASP A 146 6.44 4.27 -1.27
CA ASP A 146 5.85 3.47 -2.34
C ASP A 146 6.09 1.96 -2.11
N PRO A 147 5.10 1.06 -2.30
CA PRO A 147 5.29 -0.37 -2.07
C PRO A 147 6.42 -1.03 -2.90
N VAL A 148 6.82 -0.43 -4.02
CA VAL A 148 7.91 -0.87 -4.88
C VAL A 148 9.15 0.02 -4.70
N ASN A 149 8.97 1.33 -4.58
CA ASN A 149 9.99 2.36 -4.37
C ASN A 149 11.25 2.18 -5.23
N ASN A 150 11.11 2.37 -6.54
CA ASN A 150 12.18 2.26 -7.52
C ASN A 150 12.15 3.45 -8.49
N ASP A 151 12.96 3.41 -9.55
CA ASP A 151 13.09 4.51 -10.51
C ASP A 151 11.82 4.87 -11.32
N THR A 152 10.76 4.09 -11.18
CA THR A 152 9.47 4.26 -11.91
C THR A 152 8.30 4.50 -10.97
N TYR A 153 8.29 3.85 -9.81
CA TYR A 153 7.24 3.93 -8.80
C TYR A 153 7.84 4.45 -7.50
N TYR A 154 7.57 5.71 -7.20
CA TYR A 154 8.07 6.42 -6.05
C TYR A 154 7.13 7.59 -5.74
N TYR A 155 7.23 8.12 -4.52
CA TYR A 155 6.53 9.35 -4.15
C TYR A 155 7.45 10.55 -4.34
N ALA A 156 6.87 11.64 -4.83
CA ALA A 156 7.58 12.89 -5.02
C ALA A 156 6.84 14.02 -4.29
N TYR A 157 7.60 14.97 -3.76
CA TYR A 157 7.11 16.15 -3.07
C TYR A 157 7.82 17.37 -3.58
N ALA A 158 7.07 18.44 -3.79
CA ALA A 158 7.67 19.72 -4.07
C ALA A 158 6.79 20.87 -3.59
N CYS A 159 7.42 22.01 -3.30
CA CYS A 159 6.77 23.11 -2.63
C CYS A 159 7.31 24.47 -3.05
N VAL A 160 6.63 25.53 -2.59
CA VAL A 160 7.06 26.93 -2.65
C VAL A 160 6.71 27.62 -1.33
N ASN A 161 7.70 28.30 -0.73
CA ASN A 161 7.56 29.14 0.46
C ASN A 161 7.64 30.63 0.03
N THR A 162 6.52 31.32 -0.14
CA THR A 162 6.47 32.74 -0.54
C THR A 162 5.96 33.68 0.57
N GLY A 163 6.01 33.25 1.84
CA GLY A 163 5.96 34.14 3.01
C GLY A 163 4.60 34.77 3.41
N SER A 164 3.47 34.41 2.79
CA SER A 164 2.10 34.82 3.23
C SER A 164 0.94 34.08 2.53
N SER A 165 0.07 33.32 3.22
CA SER A 165 -1.01 32.54 2.56
C SER A 165 -1.78 33.30 1.44
N PRO A 166 -1.95 32.73 0.22
CA PRO A 166 -1.82 31.31 -0.14
C PRO A 166 -0.38 30.85 -0.45
N ASN A 167 0.63 31.66 -0.14
CA ASN A 167 2.06 31.47 -0.46
C ASN A 167 2.76 30.24 0.19
N TYR A 168 2.02 29.24 0.67
CA TYR A 168 2.54 27.92 1.04
C TYR A 168 1.86 26.89 0.16
N ILE A 169 2.43 26.66 -1.01
CA ILE A 169 1.90 25.70 -1.98
C ILE A 169 2.80 24.47 -2.03
N TYR A 170 2.18 23.31 -2.12
CA TYR A 170 2.84 22.03 -2.27
C TYR A 170 2.04 21.12 -3.19
N GLU A 171 2.76 20.14 -3.70
CA GLU A 171 2.27 19.11 -4.60
C GLU A 171 2.99 17.79 -4.31
N LEU A 172 2.24 16.71 -4.44
CA LEU A 172 2.61 15.34 -4.17
C LEU A 172 2.24 14.51 -5.39
N ASP A 173 3.23 13.81 -5.95
CA ASP A 173 3.05 13.07 -7.19
C ASP A 173 3.43 11.60 -7.02
N THR A 174 2.73 10.74 -7.75
CA THR A 174 3.10 9.33 -7.91
C THR A 174 2.58 8.80 -9.24
N ASN A 175 3.30 7.86 -9.82
CA ASN A 175 2.86 7.14 -11.01
C ASN A 175 2.08 5.87 -10.61
N MET A 176 1.02 5.54 -11.34
CA MET A 176 0.20 4.33 -11.13
C MET A 176 0.75 3.17 -11.95
N GLU A 177 0.64 1.96 -11.40
CA GLU A 177 1.19 0.75 -12.03
C GLU A 177 0.14 -0.04 -12.81
N SER A 178 -1.12 0.01 -12.37
CA SER A 178 -2.23 -0.72 -12.99
C SER A 178 -2.82 0.05 -14.15
N VAL A 179 -3.25 -0.69 -15.17
CA VAL A 179 -4.01 -0.17 -16.31
C VAL A 179 -5.34 0.42 -15.86
N LYS A 180 -5.86 0.00 -14.70
CA LYS A 180 -7.12 0.51 -14.17
C LYS A 180 -7.00 1.95 -13.70
N PHE A 181 -5.97 2.28 -12.95
CA PHE A 181 -5.77 3.60 -12.34
C PHE A 181 -4.91 4.53 -13.20
N SER A 182 -4.14 3.98 -14.14
CA SER A 182 -3.37 4.79 -15.10
C SER A 182 -4.27 5.58 -16.05
N SER A 183 -3.65 6.53 -16.76
CA SER A 183 -4.29 7.29 -17.85
C SER A 183 -5.05 6.39 -18.84
N ASN A 184 -6.27 6.80 -19.19
CA ASN A 184 -7.24 6.06 -20.01
C ASN A 184 -7.76 4.75 -19.41
N GLY A 185 -7.43 4.46 -18.15
CA GLY A 185 -7.91 3.31 -17.40
C GLY A 185 -9.39 3.39 -17.01
N GLY A 186 -9.94 2.25 -16.60
CA GLY A 186 -11.35 2.15 -16.17
C GLY A 186 -11.68 2.93 -14.90
N SER A 187 -10.67 3.30 -14.11
CA SER A 187 -10.77 4.19 -12.94
C SER A 187 -9.57 5.13 -12.92
N ASP A 188 -9.26 5.69 -14.09
CA ASP A 188 -8.17 6.64 -14.31
C ASP A 188 -8.17 7.77 -13.29
N VAL A 189 -7.07 7.87 -12.54
CA VAL A 189 -6.82 8.95 -11.56
C VAL A 189 -5.76 9.94 -12.03
N GLU A 190 -4.87 9.55 -12.95
CA GLU A 190 -3.74 10.37 -13.42
C GLU A 190 -4.12 11.38 -14.50
N SER A 191 -5.29 11.27 -15.13
CA SER A 191 -5.77 12.27 -16.10
C SER A 191 -6.91 13.16 -15.57
N LYS A 192 -7.35 12.89 -14.33
CA LYS A 192 -8.60 13.42 -13.75
C LYS A 192 -8.43 14.03 -12.36
N ASP A 193 -7.21 14.11 -11.87
CA ASP A 193 -6.88 14.76 -10.61
C ASP A 193 -6.91 16.30 -10.69
N GLY A 194 -6.99 16.85 -11.91
CA GLY A 194 -7.07 18.29 -12.16
C GLY A 194 -5.72 18.98 -12.18
N GLY A 195 -4.62 18.22 -12.25
CA GLY A 195 -3.27 18.73 -12.35
C GLY A 195 -2.78 19.01 -13.76
N ASP A 196 -1.48 19.08 -13.96
CA ASP A 196 -0.87 19.42 -15.24
C ASP A 196 -0.17 18.24 -15.94
N LYS A 197 0.07 17.14 -15.23
CA LYS A 197 0.59 15.88 -15.78
C LYS A 197 -0.52 14.91 -16.17
N ASN A 198 -1.42 15.34 -17.05
CA ASN A 198 -2.54 14.49 -17.49
C ASN A 198 -2.31 13.75 -18.82
N ALA A 199 -1.15 13.93 -19.47
CA ALA A 199 -0.88 13.35 -20.80
C ALA A 199 -0.49 11.87 -20.71
N SER A 200 -1.12 11.00 -21.52
CA SER A 200 -1.03 9.52 -21.42
C SER A 200 0.37 8.87 -21.37
N SER A 201 1.45 9.56 -21.75
CA SER A 201 2.83 9.05 -21.69
C SER A 201 3.66 9.63 -20.54
N THR A 202 3.13 10.64 -19.87
CA THR A 202 3.73 11.37 -18.73
C THR A 202 2.65 11.63 -17.69
N ALA A 203 1.70 10.72 -17.56
CA ALA A 203 0.57 10.90 -16.66
C ALA A 203 1.04 10.59 -15.25
N TRP A 204 0.76 11.47 -14.30
CA TRP A 204 1.06 11.27 -12.89
C TRP A 204 -0.20 11.54 -12.11
N PHE A 205 -0.37 10.84 -10.99
CA PHE A 205 -1.40 11.20 -10.03
C PHE A 205 -0.85 12.30 -9.12
N GLU A 206 -1.51 13.45 -9.17
CA GLU A 206 -1.10 14.68 -8.52
C GLU A 206 -2.09 15.02 -7.39
N THR A 207 -1.59 15.45 -6.24
CA THR A 207 -2.42 15.97 -5.16
C THR A 207 -1.70 17.04 -4.35
N GLY A 208 -2.45 17.95 -3.74
CA GLY A 208 -1.86 19.01 -2.94
C GLY A 208 -2.76 20.23 -2.88
N ASN A 209 -2.16 21.39 -2.62
CA ASN A 209 -2.85 22.68 -2.62
C ASN A 209 -2.31 23.65 -3.67
N ALA A 210 -1.38 23.20 -4.52
CA ALA A 210 -0.88 23.96 -5.66
C ALA A 210 -2.02 24.31 -6.64
N PRO A 211 -2.12 25.57 -7.10
CA PRO A 211 -3.12 25.94 -8.09
C PRO A 211 -2.98 25.13 -9.37
N ALA A 212 -4.03 24.40 -9.75
CA ALA A 212 -4.02 23.48 -10.90
C ALA A 212 -2.91 22.42 -10.85
N LEU A 213 -2.38 22.12 -9.66
CA LEU A 213 -1.30 21.18 -9.41
C LEU A 213 -0.23 21.25 -10.51
N ASN A 214 0.39 22.42 -10.62
CA ASN A 214 1.31 22.75 -11.71
C ASN A 214 2.72 23.09 -11.23
N LEU A 215 3.10 22.53 -10.10
CA LEU A 215 4.39 22.78 -9.51
C LEU A 215 5.49 22.05 -10.31
#